data_AF-A0A957UQA2-F1
#
_entry.id   AF-A0A957UQA2-F1
#
_cell.length_a   1.000
_cell.length_b   1.000
_cell.length_c   1.000
_cell.angle_alpha   90.00
_cell.angle_beta   90.00
_cell.angle_gamma   90.00
#
_symmetry.space_group_name_H-M   'P 1'
#
loop_
_entity.id
_entity.type
_entity.pdbx_description
1 polymer ?
#
loop_
_entity_poly.entity_id
_entity_poly.type
_entity_poly.pdbx_seq_one_letter_code
_entity_poly.pdbx_strand_id
1 'polypeptide(L)'
;RLYTEAIYTPMLLGALLALYWALDRPRPSRFTAAGALLGFITLCRPTTLLWPLTLPFLIRGAHGLRYRIVCTLVYLVSMAAVIAPWSYHNYRTYGVFMPLSVSTALLWQGSPEFYHLMEQQPTFNAIWQEQLNPERNGGHDPFSIAGDQYFSARAIASIEAEPWIYAKYTVQKFAYFWIGHPTADWPDYAIFGLNSLIDHYPAWQIVGIYITRLLLPIGALMAVVVLHRQLGPYMPILMMCGYFTLIHAITFGNARHSEPLQPLLVILIVQALSTLWQRSRQNLPRMVYQEL
;
A
#
# COMPACT_ATOMS: atom_id res chain seq x y z
N ARG A 1 20.56 -9.61 -0.47
CA ARG A 1 20.00 -8.76 0.61
C ARG A 1 18.54 -9.13 0.76
N LEU A 2 18.07 -9.51 1.95
CA LEU A 2 16.64 -9.72 2.20
C LEU A 2 15.97 -8.34 2.33
N TYR A 3 15.05 -8.05 1.43
CA TYR A 3 14.24 -6.84 1.49
C TYR A 3 13.14 -6.99 2.53
N THR A 4 12.75 -5.90 3.19
CA THR A 4 11.69 -5.90 4.23
C THR A 4 10.36 -6.48 3.72
N GLU A 5 10.13 -6.37 2.42
CA GLU A 5 8.99 -6.85 1.65
C GLU A 5 8.81 -8.37 1.76
N ALA A 6 9.92 -9.12 1.88
CA ALA A 6 9.89 -10.58 1.99
C ALA A 6 9.25 -11.04 3.31
N ILE A 7 9.38 -10.24 4.38
CA ILE A 7 8.76 -10.50 5.68
C ILE A 7 7.38 -9.84 5.74
N TYR A 8 7.28 -8.61 5.24
CA TYR A 8 6.06 -7.81 5.31
C TYR A 8 4.88 -8.45 4.56
N THR A 9 5.12 -8.98 3.35
CA THR A 9 4.07 -9.55 2.50
C THR A 9 3.36 -10.76 3.14
N PRO A 10 4.06 -11.83 3.59
CA PRO A 10 3.38 -12.95 4.23
C PRO A 10 2.69 -12.55 5.55
N MET A 11 3.26 -11.60 6.31
CA MET A 11 2.60 -11.09 7.51
C MET A 11 1.30 -10.35 7.16
N LEU A 12 1.32 -9.49 6.13
CA LEU A 12 0.13 -8.79 5.61
C LEU A 12 -0.97 -9.77 5.22
N LEU A 13 -0.62 -10.85 4.50
CA LEU A 13 -1.57 -11.91 4.15
C LEU A 13 -2.13 -12.61 5.40
N GLY A 14 -1.27 -12.90 6.39
CA GLY A 14 -1.67 -13.51 7.66
C GLY A 14 -2.65 -12.63 8.46
N ALA A 15 -2.39 -11.32 8.58
CA ALA A 15 -3.33 -10.41 9.24
C ALA A 15 -4.63 -10.24 8.47
N LEU A 16 -4.58 -10.19 7.13
CA LEU A 16 -5.78 -10.12 6.32
C LEU A 16 -6.61 -11.41 6.47
N LEU A 17 -5.98 -12.58 6.51
CA LEU A 17 -6.64 -13.85 6.77
C LEU A 17 -7.28 -13.90 8.16
N ALA A 18 -6.57 -13.44 9.19
CA ALA A 18 -7.11 -13.33 10.55
C ALA A 18 -8.31 -12.35 10.60
N LEU A 19 -8.24 -11.24 9.87
CA LEU A 19 -9.35 -10.31 9.71
C LEU A 19 -10.53 -10.95 8.99
N TYR A 20 -10.30 -11.71 7.92
CA TYR A 20 -11.34 -12.49 7.24
C TYR A 20 -12.04 -13.46 8.18
N TRP A 21 -11.29 -14.20 9.00
CA TRP A 21 -11.85 -15.11 10.00
C TRP A 21 -12.65 -14.39 11.10
N ALA A 22 -12.22 -13.19 11.47
CA ALA A 22 -12.96 -12.33 12.38
C ALA A 22 -14.26 -11.81 11.74
N LEU A 23 -14.24 -11.45 10.45
CA LEU A 23 -15.40 -10.94 9.72
C LEU A 23 -16.44 -12.03 9.37
N ASP A 24 -16.02 -13.28 9.17
CA ASP A 24 -16.92 -14.41 8.87
C ASP A 24 -17.89 -14.69 10.02
N ARG A 25 -17.40 -14.65 11.26
CA ARG A 25 -18.25 -14.71 12.47
C ARG A 25 -17.82 -13.62 13.44
N PRO A 26 -18.34 -12.40 13.27
CA PRO A 26 -17.88 -11.24 14.03
C PRO A 26 -18.17 -11.50 15.51
N ARG A 27 -17.09 -11.59 16.29
CA ARG A 27 -17.06 -11.60 17.75
C ARG A 27 -15.91 -10.72 18.19
N PRO A 28 -16.06 -9.85 19.20
CA PRO A 28 -15.00 -8.93 19.61
C PRO A 28 -13.66 -9.63 19.87
N SER A 29 -13.68 -10.81 20.50
CA SER A 29 -12.46 -11.60 20.78
C SER A 29 -11.68 -12.06 19.53
N ARG A 30 -12.35 -12.27 18.39
CA ARG A 30 -11.65 -12.63 17.14
C ARG A 30 -10.88 -11.47 16.55
N PHE A 31 -11.34 -10.24 16.81
CA PHE A 31 -10.63 -9.03 16.39
C PHE A 31 -9.36 -8.78 17.21
N THR A 32 -9.21 -9.40 18.40
CA THR A 32 -7.97 -9.33 19.18
C THR A 32 -6.79 -9.91 18.41
N ALA A 33 -6.90 -11.13 17.89
CA ALA A 33 -5.81 -11.76 17.12
C ALA A 33 -5.49 -10.98 15.83
N ALA A 34 -6.54 -10.57 15.10
CA ALA A 34 -6.36 -9.80 13.87
C ALA A 34 -5.71 -8.42 14.13
N GLY A 35 -6.08 -7.75 15.22
CA GLY A 35 -5.49 -6.47 15.63
C GLY A 35 -4.04 -6.61 16.09
N ALA A 36 -3.72 -7.67 16.85
CA ALA A 36 -2.35 -7.94 17.28
C ALA A 36 -1.42 -8.20 16.08
N LEU A 37 -1.86 -9.03 15.11
CA LEU A 37 -1.11 -9.28 13.88
C LEU A 37 -0.90 -8.00 13.07
N LEU A 38 -1.91 -7.13 12.98
CA LEU A 38 -1.75 -5.82 12.36
C LEU A 38 -0.73 -4.95 13.11
N GLY A 39 -0.71 -5.00 14.44
CA GLY A 39 0.30 -4.33 15.26
C GLY A 39 1.73 -4.75 14.89
N PHE A 40 1.97 -6.06 14.77
CA PHE A 40 3.27 -6.57 14.33
C PHE A 40 3.65 -6.10 12.93
N ILE A 41 2.71 -6.13 11.99
CA ILE A 41 2.94 -5.63 10.62
C ILE A 41 3.25 -4.13 10.62
N THR A 42 2.56 -3.36 11.48
CA THR A 42 2.75 -1.91 11.59
C THR A 42 4.13 -1.56 12.14
N LEU A 43 4.68 -2.41 13.03
CA LEU A 43 6.07 -2.29 13.48
C LEU A 43 7.07 -2.58 12.35
N CYS A 44 6.73 -3.45 11.38
CA CYS A 44 7.56 -3.68 10.20
C CYS A 44 7.46 -2.54 9.18
N ARG A 45 6.25 -2.03 8.93
CA ARG A 45 6.02 -0.81 8.14
C ARG A 45 4.83 0.00 8.67
N PRO A 46 5.01 1.31 8.89
CA PRO A 46 3.97 2.16 9.47
C PRO A 46 2.74 2.38 8.56
N THR A 47 2.78 1.93 7.30
CA THR A 47 1.69 2.11 6.32
C THR A 47 0.34 1.62 6.83
N THR A 48 0.29 0.58 7.68
CA THR A 48 -0.97 0.00 8.19
C THR A 48 -1.53 0.68 9.43
N LEU A 49 -0.90 1.76 9.92
CA LEU A 49 -1.29 2.44 11.17
C LEU A 49 -2.76 2.86 11.23
N LEU A 50 -3.30 3.40 10.14
CA LEU A 50 -4.67 3.91 10.04
C LEU A 50 -5.68 2.88 9.51
N TRP A 51 -5.23 1.67 9.19
CA TRP A 51 -6.10 0.59 8.69
C TRP A 51 -7.30 0.27 9.61
N PRO A 52 -7.19 0.29 10.96
CA PRO A 52 -8.33 0.04 11.85
C PRO A 52 -9.56 0.90 11.58
N LEU A 53 -9.37 2.12 11.04
CA LEU A 53 -10.46 3.04 10.72
C LEU A 53 -11.38 2.53 9.60
N THR A 54 -10.92 1.56 8.80
CA THR A 54 -11.72 0.92 7.75
C THR A 54 -12.70 -0.12 8.30
N LEU A 55 -12.48 -0.62 9.53
CA LEU A 55 -13.20 -1.77 10.06
C LEU A 55 -14.71 -1.60 10.21
N PRO A 56 -15.25 -0.43 10.63
CA PRO A 56 -16.70 -0.23 10.71
C PRO A 56 -17.44 -0.43 9.37
N PHE A 57 -16.74 -0.21 8.24
CA PHE A 57 -17.28 -0.39 6.90
C PHE A 57 -17.20 -1.85 6.43
N LEU A 58 -16.28 -2.65 6.98
CA LEU A 58 -16.10 -4.06 6.66
C LEU A 58 -17.09 -4.97 7.40
N ILE A 59 -17.52 -4.58 8.61
CA ILE A 59 -18.52 -5.33 9.39
C ILE A 59 -19.90 -5.11 8.75
N ARG A 60 -20.38 -6.11 8.02
CA ARG A 60 -21.69 -6.11 7.35
C ARG A 60 -22.80 -6.77 8.18
N GLY A 61 -24.03 -6.67 7.70
CA GLY A 61 -25.22 -7.28 8.29
C GLY A 61 -25.97 -6.36 9.25
N ALA A 62 -26.97 -6.93 9.93
CA ALA A 62 -27.86 -6.22 10.87
C ALA A 62 -27.19 -5.84 12.21
N HIS A 63 -25.87 -5.75 12.26
CA HIS A 63 -25.15 -5.27 13.44
C HIS A 63 -25.27 -3.75 13.55
N GLY A 64 -25.81 -3.28 14.68
CA GLY A 64 -25.91 -1.85 14.99
C GLY A 64 -24.54 -1.17 15.15
N LEU A 65 -24.53 0.16 15.04
CA LEU A 65 -23.32 1.00 15.09
C LEU A 65 -22.46 0.73 16.34
N ARG A 66 -23.09 0.59 17.51
CA ARG A 66 -22.41 0.28 18.78
C ARG A 66 -21.55 -0.97 18.69
N TYR A 67 -22.05 -2.02 18.05
CA TYR A 67 -21.32 -3.28 17.90
C TYR A 67 -20.07 -3.11 17.02
N ARG A 68 -20.21 -2.37 15.91
CA ARG A 68 -19.10 -2.08 15.01
C ARG A 68 -18.00 -1.29 15.71
N ILE A 69 -18.38 -0.27 16.49
CA ILE A 69 -17.46 0.51 17.31
C ILE A 69 -16.71 -0.37 18.30
N VAL A 70 -17.40 -1.26 19.02
CA VAL A 70 -16.76 -2.17 19.99
C VAL A 70 -15.73 -3.08 19.30
N CYS A 71 -16.07 -3.69 18.17
CA CYS A 71 -15.12 -4.52 17.41
C CYS A 71 -13.91 -3.71 16.93
N THR A 72 -14.12 -2.48 16.45
CA THR A 72 -13.04 -1.56 16.05
C THR A 72 -12.15 -1.17 17.23
N LEU A 73 -12.73 -0.88 18.39
CA LEU A 73 -11.95 -0.57 19.59
C LEU A 73 -11.13 -1.77 20.06
N VAL A 74 -11.70 -2.98 20.05
CA VAL A 74 -10.94 -4.19 20.42
C VAL A 74 -9.79 -4.44 19.44
N TYR A 75 -10.03 -4.26 18.14
CA TYR A 75 -9.01 -4.37 17.11
C TYR A 75 -7.89 -3.33 17.31
N LEU A 76 -8.25 -2.06 17.52
CA LEU A 76 -7.33 -0.95 17.74
C LEU A 76 -6.52 -1.09 19.03
N VAL A 77 -7.17 -1.45 20.14
CA VAL A 77 -6.50 -1.66 21.44
C VAL A 77 -5.52 -2.83 21.36
N SER A 78 -5.89 -3.92 20.68
CA SER A 78 -4.99 -5.05 20.49
C SER A 78 -3.76 -4.67 19.66
N MET A 79 -3.95 -3.91 18.59
CA MET A 79 -2.86 -3.34 17.79
C MET A 79 -1.96 -2.41 18.62
N ALA A 80 -2.56 -1.48 19.38
CA ALA A 80 -1.84 -0.55 20.23
C ALA A 80 -1.05 -1.28 21.33
N ALA A 81 -1.57 -2.35 21.91
CA ALA A 81 -0.88 -3.16 22.91
C ALA A 81 0.40 -3.82 22.36
N VAL A 82 0.41 -4.20 21.08
CA VAL A 82 1.62 -4.74 20.42
C VAL A 82 2.63 -3.64 20.09
N ILE A 83 2.16 -2.45 19.69
CA ILE A 83 3.02 -1.31 19.33
C ILE A 83 3.62 -0.64 20.57
N ALA A 84 2.88 -0.60 21.68
CA ALA A 84 3.20 0.16 22.89
C ALA A 84 4.59 -0.13 23.48
N PRO A 85 5.11 -1.37 23.57
CA PRO A 85 6.45 -1.63 24.09
C PRO A 85 7.54 -0.91 23.28
N TRP A 86 7.42 -0.89 21.95
CA TRP A 86 8.36 -0.19 21.08
C TRP A 86 8.21 1.32 21.20
N SER A 87 6.97 1.83 21.22
CA SER A 87 6.73 3.27 21.43
C SER A 87 7.27 3.76 22.77
N TYR A 88 7.14 2.94 23.83
CA TYR A 88 7.70 3.25 25.14
C TYR A 88 9.22 3.25 25.13
N HIS A 89 9.85 2.27 24.45
CA HIS A 89 11.29 2.26 24.23
C HIS A 89 11.75 3.55 23.53
N ASN A 90 11.11 3.93 22.42
CA ASN A 90 11.43 5.16 21.69
C ASN A 90 11.31 6.40 22.57
N TYR A 91 10.22 6.51 23.34
CA TYR A 91 10.02 7.63 24.25
C TYR A 91 11.12 7.73 25.31
N ARG A 92 11.52 6.60 25.90
CA ARG A 92 12.58 6.55 26.92
C ARG A 92 13.96 6.84 26.34
N THR A 93 14.24 6.40 25.12
CA THR A 93 15.55 6.56 24.48
C THR A 93 15.74 7.97 23.91
N TYR A 94 14.72 8.54 23.28
CA TYR A 94 14.84 9.80 22.53
C TYR A 94 14.14 10.99 23.19
N GLY A 95 13.38 10.79 24.27
CA GLY A 95 12.65 11.86 24.96
C GLY A 95 11.47 12.45 24.15
N VAL A 96 11.13 11.85 23.01
CA VAL A 96 10.06 12.30 22.11
C VAL A 96 9.08 11.16 21.88
N PHE A 97 7.78 11.46 21.91
CA PHE A 97 6.75 10.47 21.61
C PHE A 97 6.72 10.17 20.11
N MET A 98 7.38 9.08 19.71
CA MET A 98 7.44 8.58 18.34
C MET A 98 6.93 7.14 18.32
N PRO A 99 5.64 6.91 17.99
CA PRO A 99 5.03 5.59 18.12
C PRO A 99 5.75 4.48 17.35
N LEU A 100 6.30 4.82 16.18
CA LEU A 100 6.90 3.87 15.25
C LEU A 100 8.34 4.24 14.90
N SER A 101 8.53 5.13 13.91
CA SER A 101 9.83 5.57 13.41
C SER A 101 9.74 6.95 12.78
N VAL A 102 10.89 7.55 12.47
CA VAL A 102 10.98 8.70 11.55
C VAL A 102 10.47 8.31 10.16
N SER A 103 9.93 9.28 9.43
CA SER A 103 9.39 9.06 8.07
C SER A 103 10.45 9.08 6.98
N THR A 104 11.67 9.56 7.28
CA THR A 104 12.76 9.74 6.30
C THR A 104 12.34 10.65 5.13
N ALA A 105 11.75 11.80 5.47
CA ALA A 105 11.30 12.81 4.51
C ALA A 105 10.22 12.29 3.52
N LEU A 106 9.38 11.33 3.92
CA LEU A 106 8.38 10.72 3.04
C LEU A 106 7.32 11.73 2.55
N LEU A 107 6.89 12.65 3.43
CA LEU A 107 5.94 13.70 3.06
C LEU A 107 6.58 14.72 2.10
N TRP A 108 7.85 15.04 2.32
CA TRP A 108 8.60 15.97 1.46
C TRP A 108 8.78 15.42 0.04
N GLN A 109 9.12 14.14 -0.10
CA GLN A 109 9.14 13.45 -1.41
C GLN A 109 7.77 13.46 -2.09
N GLY A 110 6.69 13.67 -1.35
CA GLY A 110 5.33 13.82 -1.85
C GLY A 110 4.91 15.25 -2.21
N SER A 111 5.75 16.25 -1.96
CA SER A 111 5.39 17.67 -2.00
C SER A 111 5.65 18.33 -3.37
N PRO A 112 5.08 19.52 -3.64
CA PRO A 112 5.37 20.30 -4.86
C PRO A 112 6.85 20.60 -5.08
N GLU A 113 7.62 20.84 -4.02
CA GLU A 113 9.04 21.11 -4.13
C GLU A 113 9.79 19.91 -4.74
N PHE A 114 9.51 18.69 -4.29
CA PHE A 114 10.08 17.49 -4.88
C PHE A 114 9.64 17.29 -6.33
N TYR A 115 8.38 17.59 -6.62
CA TYR A 115 7.84 17.56 -7.98
C TYR A 115 8.63 18.47 -8.93
N HIS A 116 8.91 19.72 -8.53
CA HIS A 116 9.69 20.67 -9.34
C HIS A 116 11.14 20.25 -9.54
N LEU A 117 11.77 19.70 -8.49
CA LEU A 117 13.12 19.14 -8.62
C LEU A 117 13.16 18.04 -9.66
N MET A 118 12.15 17.18 -9.72
CA MET A 118 12.08 16.14 -10.73
C MET A 118 11.82 16.64 -12.16
N GLU A 119 11.10 17.75 -12.34
CA GLU A 119 10.89 18.34 -13.68
C GLU A 119 12.21 18.78 -14.34
N GLN A 120 13.24 19.05 -13.52
CA GLN A 120 14.60 19.33 -13.98
C GLN A 120 15.36 18.06 -14.42
N GLN A 121 14.71 16.89 -14.36
CA GLN A 121 15.23 15.56 -14.69
C GLN A 121 16.53 15.10 -13.97
N PRO A 122 16.80 15.46 -12.71
CA PRO A 122 17.78 14.73 -11.91
C PRO A 122 17.25 13.31 -11.62
N THR A 123 18.17 12.35 -11.56
CA THR A 123 17.81 10.99 -11.10
C THR A 123 17.33 11.08 -9.65
N PHE A 124 16.45 10.17 -9.22
CA PHE A 124 15.98 10.14 -7.83
C PHE A 124 17.14 10.12 -6.82
N ASN A 125 18.20 9.36 -7.14
CA ASN A 125 19.42 9.30 -6.33
C ASN A 125 20.17 10.65 -6.29
N ALA A 126 20.21 11.40 -7.40
CA ALA A 126 20.82 12.73 -7.41
C ALA A 126 20.06 13.69 -6.48
N ILE A 127 18.73 13.72 -6.55
CA ILE A 127 17.91 14.52 -5.63
C ILE A 127 18.20 14.13 -4.17
N TRP A 128 18.26 12.82 -3.88
CA TRP A 128 18.58 12.33 -2.54
C TRP A 128 19.96 12.80 -2.06
N GLN A 129 20.98 12.69 -2.91
CA GLN A 129 22.35 13.10 -2.56
C GLN A 129 22.50 14.61 -2.40
N GLU A 130 21.66 15.41 -3.06
CA GLU A 130 21.70 16.87 -2.95
C GLU A 130 20.85 17.41 -1.80
N GLN A 131 19.64 16.89 -1.65
CA GLN A 131 18.63 17.48 -0.75
C GLN A 131 18.59 16.80 0.62
N LEU A 132 18.87 15.50 0.68
CA LEU A 132 18.80 14.71 1.92
C LEU A 132 20.17 14.49 2.57
N ASN A 133 21.27 14.92 1.92
CA ASN A 133 22.60 14.86 2.51
C ASN A 133 22.80 15.99 3.53
N PRO A 134 23.07 15.68 4.82
CA PRO A 134 23.32 16.67 5.87
C PRO A 134 24.39 17.69 5.51
N GLU A 135 25.43 17.30 4.79
CA GLU A 135 26.53 18.18 4.40
C GLU A 135 26.10 19.27 3.42
N ARG A 136 24.98 19.06 2.71
CA ARG A 136 24.49 19.95 1.65
C ARG A 136 23.20 20.68 1.99
N ASN A 137 22.47 20.22 3.01
CA ASN A 137 21.17 20.75 3.38
C ASN A 137 21.15 21.53 4.70
N GLY A 138 22.33 21.92 5.21
CA GLY A 138 22.46 22.68 6.47
C GLY A 138 22.55 21.82 7.73
N GLY A 139 22.89 20.52 7.61
CA GLY A 139 23.09 19.62 8.73
C GLY A 139 21.85 18.83 9.16
N HIS A 140 20.78 18.85 8.37
CA HIS A 140 19.51 18.19 8.69
C HIS A 140 19.49 16.74 8.19
N ASP A 141 19.75 15.80 9.10
CA ASP A 141 19.70 14.36 8.80
C ASP A 141 18.26 13.82 8.79
N PRO A 142 17.73 13.32 7.65
CA PRO A 142 16.38 12.77 7.55
C PRO A 142 16.15 11.52 8.42
N PHE A 143 17.21 10.85 8.89
CA PHE A 143 17.13 9.71 9.81
C PHE A 143 17.08 10.14 11.28
N SER A 144 17.30 11.43 11.56
CA SER A 144 17.17 12.01 12.89
C SER A 144 15.76 12.58 13.13
N ILE A 145 15.36 12.70 14.40
CA ILE A 145 14.07 13.29 14.77
C ILE A 145 13.97 14.75 14.31
N ALA A 146 15.04 15.53 14.53
CA ALA A 146 15.09 16.93 14.15
C ALA A 146 15.03 17.12 12.63
N GLY A 147 15.72 16.27 11.86
CA GLY A 147 15.64 16.32 10.40
C GLY A 147 14.28 15.87 9.87
N ASP A 148 13.65 14.85 10.44
CA ASP A 148 12.29 14.44 10.05
C ASP A 148 11.26 15.56 10.28
N GLN A 149 11.39 16.29 11.39
CA GLN A 149 10.59 17.50 11.66
C GLN A 149 10.87 18.61 10.66
N TYR A 150 12.14 18.86 10.34
CA TYR A 150 12.56 19.84 9.34
C TYR A 150 11.96 19.53 7.96
N PHE A 151 12.09 18.30 7.46
CA PHE A 151 11.53 17.91 6.17
C PHE A 151 10.01 17.90 6.17
N SER A 152 9.37 17.56 7.29
CA SER A 152 7.91 17.64 7.42
C SER A 152 7.43 19.10 7.32
N ALA A 153 8.10 20.02 8.02
CA ALA A 153 7.78 21.45 7.95
C ALA A 153 8.02 22.01 6.54
N ARG A 154 9.14 21.64 5.91
CA ARG A 154 9.46 22.02 4.52
C ARG A 154 8.41 21.50 3.52
N ALA A 155 7.95 20.26 3.70
CA ALA A 155 6.88 19.69 2.88
C ALA A 155 5.56 20.45 3.04
N ILE A 156 5.17 20.75 4.28
CA ILE A 156 3.94 21.50 4.57
C ILE A 156 4.01 22.89 3.94
N ALA A 157 5.12 23.61 4.14
CA ALA A 157 5.31 24.94 3.55
C ALA A 157 5.20 24.91 2.01
N SER A 158 5.76 23.88 1.36
CA SER A 158 5.63 23.70 -0.09
C SER A 158 4.19 23.39 -0.53
N ILE A 159 3.46 22.56 0.23
CA ILE A 159 2.06 22.23 -0.06
C ILE A 159 1.16 23.46 0.11
N GLU A 160 1.41 24.28 1.15
CA GLU A 160 0.69 25.53 1.39
C GLU A 160 0.95 26.57 0.29
N ALA A 161 2.18 26.62 -0.23
CA ALA A 161 2.53 27.51 -1.34
C ALA A 161 1.88 27.09 -2.67
N GLU A 162 1.79 25.78 -2.95
CA GLU A 162 1.35 25.27 -4.26
C GLU A 162 0.34 24.10 -4.15
N PRO A 163 -0.85 24.31 -3.57
CA PRO A 163 -1.80 23.24 -3.26
C PRO A 163 -2.33 22.53 -4.52
N TRP A 164 -2.42 23.23 -5.66
CA TRP A 164 -2.84 22.63 -6.93
C TRP A 164 -1.80 21.73 -7.56
N ILE A 165 -0.52 22.05 -7.39
CA ILE A 165 0.56 21.14 -7.81
C ILE A 165 0.54 19.91 -6.93
N TYR A 166 0.34 20.06 -5.62
CA TYR A 166 0.21 18.91 -4.72
C TYR A 166 -0.99 18.02 -5.09
N ALA A 167 -2.15 18.60 -5.42
CA ALA A 167 -3.32 17.84 -5.88
C ALA A 167 -3.03 17.09 -7.20
N LYS A 168 -2.43 17.76 -8.20
CA LYS A 168 -1.99 17.15 -9.45
C LYS A 168 -1.02 15.99 -9.19
N TYR A 169 -0.01 16.23 -8.37
CA TYR A 169 1.01 15.23 -8.06
C TYR A 169 0.43 14.05 -7.26
N THR A 170 -0.54 14.30 -6.38
CA THR A 170 -1.31 13.25 -5.69
C THR A 170 -2.01 12.32 -6.69
N VAL A 171 -2.69 12.89 -7.70
CA VAL A 171 -3.33 12.09 -8.77
C VAL A 171 -2.30 11.33 -9.61
N GLN A 172 -1.14 11.90 -9.89
CA GLN A 172 -0.07 11.18 -10.58
C GLN A 172 0.48 10.02 -9.72
N LYS A 173 0.65 10.24 -8.42
CA LYS A 173 1.12 9.21 -7.46
C LYS A 173 0.14 8.04 -7.32
N PHE A 174 -1.16 8.23 -7.58
CA PHE A 174 -2.11 7.11 -7.73
C PHE A 174 -1.66 6.12 -8.82
N ALA A 175 -1.20 6.62 -9.96
CA ALA A 175 -0.67 5.79 -11.05
C ALA A 175 0.72 5.25 -10.71
N TYR A 176 1.62 6.09 -10.18
CA TYR A 176 2.98 5.69 -9.82
C TYR A 176 3.03 4.58 -8.77
N PHE A 177 2.06 4.53 -7.86
CA PHE A 177 1.94 3.45 -6.90
C PHE A 177 1.85 2.07 -7.57
N TRP A 178 1.09 1.95 -8.67
CA TRP A 178 0.88 0.68 -9.37
C TRP A 178 1.88 0.43 -10.49
N ILE A 179 2.14 1.46 -11.31
CA ILE A 179 2.94 1.38 -12.53
C ILE A 179 4.42 1.62 -12.26
N GLY A 180 4.75 2.36 -11.20
CA GLY A 180 6.10 2.82 -10.91
C GLY A 180 6.30 4.29 -11.27
N HIS A 181 7.15 4.94 -10.48
CA HIS A 181 7.51 6.33 -10.56
C HIS A 181 8.61 6.55 -11.63
N PRO A 182 8.47 7.49 -12.58
CA PRO A 182 9.40 7.65 -13.70
C PRO A 182 10.87 7.77 -13.30
N THR A 183 11.18 8.60 -12.29
CA THR A 183 12.57 8.86 -11.88
C THR A 183 13.16 7.84 -10.91
N ALA A 184 12.32 6.97 -10.34
CA ALA A 184 12.74 6.06 -9.26
C ALA A 184 12.69 4.58 -9.68
N ASP A 185 11.77 4.21 -10.58
CA ASP A 185 11.51 2.81 -10.93
C ASP A 185 11.82 2.49 -12.41
N TRP A 186 11.99 3.51 -13.28
CA TRP A 186 12.15 3.31 -14.73
C TRP A 186 13.51 3.85 -15.21
N PRO A 187 14.30 3.08 -15.97
CA PRO A 187 15.53 3.57 -16.59
C PRO A 187 15.21 4.67 -17.62
N ASP A 188 16.09 5.66 -17.71
CA ASP A 188 15.96 6.81 -18.63
C ASP A 188 14.61 7.54 -18.54
N TYR A 189 13.92 7.45 -17.41
CA TYR A 189 12.59 8.04 -17.19
C TYR A 189 11.49 7.48 -18.11
N ALA A 190 11.76 6.40 -18.85
CA ALA A 190 10.89 5.86 -19.88
C ALA A 190 9.97 4.78 -19.33
N ILE A 191 8.75 5.16 -18.91
CA ILE A 191 7.73 4.20 -18.46
C ILE A 191 7.40 3.24 -19.62
N PHE A 192 7.58 1.94 -19.38
CA PHE A 192 7.43 0.87 -20.37
C PHE A 192 8.33 0.99 -21.61
N GLY A 193 9.43 1.75 -21.54
CA GLY A 193 10.42 1.86 -22.61
C GLY A 193 11.24 0.58 -22.77
N LEU A 194 10.84 -0.29 -23.71
CA LEU A 194 11.47 -1.60 -23.88
C LEU A 194 12.97 -1.51 -24.19
N ASN A 195 13.39 -0.53 -25.00
CA ASN A 195 14.81 -0.35 -25.35
C ASN A 195 15.64 -0.06 -24.08
N SER A 196 15.24 0.93 -23.28
CA SER A 196 15.89 1.24 -22.00
C SER A 196 15.89 0.04 -21.04
N LEU A 197 14.82 -0.76 -21.02
CA LEU A 197 14.77 -1.95 -20.16
C LEU A 197 15.74 -3.06 -20.59
N ILE A 198 15.87 -3.31 -21.90
CA ILE A 198 16.77 -4.35 -22.44
C ILE A 198 18.23 -4.03 -22.10
N ASP A 199 18.59 -2.76 -22.07
CA ASP A 199 19.94 -2.31 -21.73
C ASP A 199 20.28 -2.52 -20.24
N HIS A 200 19.27 -2.55 -19.36
CA HIS A 200 19.45 -2.60 -17.91
C HIS A 200 19.12 -3.95 -17.27
N TYR A 201 18.24 -4.75 -17.89
CA TYR A 201 17.65 -5.93 -17.27
C TYR A 201 17.61 -7.15 -18.20
N PRO A 202 17.80 -8.37 -17.67
CA PRO A 202 17.60 -9.59 -18.44
C PRO A 202 16.11 -9.81 -18.77
N ALA A 203 15.83 -10.52 -19.87
CA ALA A 203 14.48 -10.70 -20.40
C ALA A 203 13.43 -11.20 -19.38
N TRP A 204 13.80 -12.11 -18.47
CA TRP A 204 12.86 -12.61 -17.46
C TRP A 204 12.44 -11.55 -16.43
N GLN A 205 13.31 -10.59 -16.11
CA GLN A 205 12.98 -9.46 -15.24
C GLN A 205 12.05 -8.49 -15.95
N ILE A 206 12.31 -8.22 -17.24
CA ILE A 206 11.44 -7.41 -18.09
C ILE A 206 10.03 -7.98 -18.11
N VAL A 207 9.90 -9.29 -18.37
CA VAL A 207 8.61 -10.00 -18.33
C VAL A 207 7.96 -9.83 -16.95
N GLY A 208 8.71 -10.00 -15.86
CA GLY A 208 8.22 -9.78 -14.50
C GLY A 208 7.72 -8.35 -14.25
N ILE A 209 8.42 -7.33 -14.75
CA ILE A 209 8.02 -5.92 -14.65
C ILE A 209 6.70 -5.70 -15.39
N TYR A 210 6.56 -6.16 -16.64
CA TYR A 210 5.29 -6.01 -17.37
C TYR A 210 4.14 -6.78 -16.70
N ILE A 211 4.39 -7.99 -16.18
CA ILE A 211 3.37 -8.74 -15.43
C ILE A 211 2.91 -7.93 -14.21
N THR A 212 3.84 -7.46 -13.40
CA THR A 212 3.53 -6.85 -12.10
C THR A 212 3.02 -5.41 -12.22
N ARG A 213 3.48 -4.64 -13.20
CA ARG A 213 3.17 -3.20 -13.35
C ARG A 213 2.08 -2.90 -14.37
N LEU A 214 1.77 -3.84 -15.26
CA LEU A 214 0.73 -3.69 -16.28
C LEU A 214 -0.35 -4.75 -16.17
N LEU A 215 0.01 -6.04 -16.27
CA LEU A 215 -0.99 -7.11 -16.38
C LEU A 215 -1.76 -7.33 -15.08
N LEU A 216 -1.11 -7.31 -13.92
CA LEU A 216 -1.79 -7.53 -12.63
C LEU A 216 -2.76 -6.40 -12.28
N PRO A 217 -2.41 -5.10 -12.34
CA PRO A 217 -3.37 -4.02 -12.06
C PRO A 217 -4.56 -4.02 -13.03
N ILE A 218 -4.32 -4.17 -14.35
CA ILE A 218 -5.39 -4.22 -15.35
C ILE A 218 -6.26 -5.48 -15.14
N GLY A 219 -5.63 -6.63 -14.92
CA GLY A 219 -6.31 -7.88 -14.61
C GLY A 219 -7.21 -7.77 -13.38
N ALA A 220 -6.74 -7.13 -12.32
CA ALA A 220 -7.53 -6.90 -11.11
C ALA A 220 -8.71 -5.94 -11.35
N LEU A 221 -8.55 -4.88 -12.14
CA LEU A 221 -9.65 -4.00 -12.52
C LEU A 221 -10.73 -4.76 -13.32
N MET A 222 -10.31 -5.57 -14.29
CA MET A 222 -11.23 -6.44 -15.03
C MET A 222 -11.92 -7.46 -14.10
N ALA A 223 -11.18 -8.02 -13.14
CA ALA A 223 -11.73 -8.93 -12.15
C ALA A 223 -12.82 -8.27 -11.29
N VAL A 224 -12.64 -7.00 -10.88
CA VAL A 224 -13.67 -6.23 -10.16
C VAL A 224 -14.93 -6.06 -11.02
N VAL A 225 -14.79 -5.80 -12.32
CA VAL A 225 -15.94 -5.70 -13.25
C VAL A 225 -16.68 -7.03 -13.35
N VAL A 226 -15.96 -8.16 -13.48
CA VAL A 226 -16.58 -9.50 -13.53
C VAL A 226 -17.30 -9.83 -12.22
N LEU A 227 -16.70 -9.47 -11.09
CA LEU A 227 -17.18 -9.76 -9.74
C LEU A 227 -18.10 -8.68 -9.16
N HIS A 228 -18.52 -7.66 -9.91
CA HIS A 228 -19.23 -6.48 -9.39
C HIS A 228 -20.48 -6.81 -8.54
N ARG A 229 -21.19 -7.91 -8.86
CA ARG A 229 -22.38 -8.37 -8.10
C ARG A 229 -22.05 -9.19 -6.85
N GLN A 230 -20.80 -9.57 -6.68
CA GLN A 230 -20.29 -10.46 -5.64
C GLN A 230 -19.06 -9.88 -4.94
N LEU A 231 -18.88 -8.55 -4.95
CA LEU A 231 -17.74 -7.89 -4.28
C LEU A 231 -17.78 -7.99 -2.77
N GLY A 232 -18.91 -8.45 -2.20
CA GLY A 232 -19.11 -8.64 -0.78
C GLY A 232 -17.89 -9.26 -0.09
N PRO A 233 -17.59 -10.54 -0.35
CA PRO A 233 -16.43 -11.21 0.23
C PRO A 233 -15.08 -10.53 -0.06
N TYR A 234 -14.94 -9.74 -1.12
CA TYR A 234 -13.66 -9.18 -1.54
C TYR A 234 -13.38 -7.76 -1.02
N MET A 235 -14.32 -7.14 -0.30
CA MET A 235 -14.13 -5.77 0.20
C MET A 235 -12.92 -5.58 1.12
N PRO A 236 -12.52 -6.51 2.03
CA PRO A 236 -11.28 -6.35 2.78
C PRO A 236 -10.06 -6.17 1.87
N ILE A 237 -9.97 -6.96 0.78
CA ILE A 237 -8.91 -6.83 -0.22
C ILE A 237 -8.98 -5.48 -0.94
N LEU A 238 -10.16 -5.12 -1.45
CA LEU A 238 -10.34 -3.88 -2.21
C LEU A 238 -10.07 -2.64 -1.36
N MET A 239 -10.54 -2.64 -0.12
CA MET A 239 -10.26 -1.55 0.84
C MET A 239 -8.78 -1.50 1.18
N MET A 240 -8.08 -2.65 1.31
CA MET A 240 -6.64 -2.66 1.58
C MET A 240 -5.86 -2.05 0.40
N CYS A 241 -6.19 -2.45 -0.82
CA CYS A 241 -5.60 -1.86 -2.03
C CYS A 241 -5.85 -0.35 -2.08
N GLY A 242 -7.11 0.08 -1.93
CA GLY A 242 -7.48 1.50 -1.93
C GLY A 242 -6.80 2.30 -0.81
N TYR A 243 -6.68 1.73 0.38
CA TYR A 243 -6.03 2.36 1.54
C TYR A 243 -4.53 2.58 1.30
N PHE A 244 -3.80 1.57 0.82
CA PHE A 244 -2.39 1.73 0.48
C PHE A 244 -2.20 2.74 -0.65
N THR A 245 -3.02 2.65 -1.70
CA THR A 245 -2.96 3.63 -2.80
C THR A 245 -3.18 5.04 -2.29
N LEU A 246 -4.17 5.27 -1.42
CA LEU A 246 -4.47 6.60 -0.89
C LEU A 246 -3.32 7.14 -0.02
N ILE A 247 -2.78 6.34 0.90
CA ILE A 247 -1.66 6.76 1.75
C ILE A 247 -0.44 7.15 0.93
N HIS A 248 -0.10 6.34 -0.08
CA HIS A 248 1.06 6.59 -0.93
C HIS A 248 0.79 7.68 -1.99
N ALA A 249 -0.47 7.94 -2.33
CA ALA A 249 -0.83 9.09 -3.15
C ALA A 249 -0.64 10.41 -2.40
N ILE A 250 -1.01 10.50 -1.11
CA ILE A 250 -0.82 11.72 -0.32
C ILE A 250 0.64 11.90 0.13
N THR A 251 1.34 10.81 0.44
CA THR A 251 2.77 10.86 0.80
C THR A 251 3.63 10.68 -0.45
N PHE A 252 4.41 9.60 -0.54
CA PHE A 252 5.20 9.26 -1.70
C PHE A 252 4.88 7.83 -2.14
N GLY A 253 4.68 7.65 -3.46
CA GLY A 253 4.27 6.41 -4.08
C GLY A 253 5.23 6.01 -5.20
N ASN A 254 5.80 4.81 -5.08
CA ASN A 254 6.60 4.16 -6.11
C ASN A 254 6.23 2.67 -6.18
N ALA A 255 6.77 1.96 -7.16
CA ALA A 255 6.36 0.59 -7.46
C ALA A 255 6.60 -0.39 -6.30
N ARG A 256 7.64 -0.20 -5.47
CA ARG A 256 7.90 -1.08 -4.32
C ARG A 256 6.79 -1.04 -3.26
N HIS A 257 6.01 0.04 -3.18
CA HIS A 257 4.94 0.15 -2.18
C HIS A 257 3.70 -0.69 -2.53
N SER A 258 3.51 -1.05 -3.80
CA SER A 258 2.42 -1.95 -4.23
C SER A 258 2.80 -3.43 -4.24
N GLU A 259 4.08 -3.78 -4.11
CA GLU A 259 4.56 -5.17 -4.13
C GLU A 259 3.85 -6.08 -3.12
N PRO A 260 3.64 -5.67 -1.84
CA PRO A 260 2.95 -6.52 -0.88
C PRO A 260 1.49 -6.83 -1.24
N LEU A 261 0.89 -6.07 -2.16
CA LEU A 261 -0.50 -6.22 -2.58
C LEU A 261 -0.66 -7.12 -3.81
N GLN A 262 0.43 -7.44 -4.52
CA GLN A 262 0.35 -8.25 -5.73
C GLN A 262 -0.32 -9.62 -5.51
N PRO A 263 -0.06 -10.36 -4.41
CA PRO A 263 -0.77 -11.61 -4.16
C PRO A 263 -2.29 -11.42 -4.01
N LEU A 264 -2.72 -10.27 -3.48
CA LEU A 264 -4.15 -9.94 -3.35
C LEU A 264 -4.80 -9.70 -4.73
N LEU A 265 -4.08 -9.07 -5.66
CA LEU A 265 -4.54 -8.92 -7.04
C LEU A 265 -4.71 -10.28 -7.72
N VAL A 266 -3.76 -11.19 -7.52
CA VAL A 266 -3.83 -12.56 -8.05
C VAL A 266 -5.06 -13.29 -7.53
N ILE A 267 -5.37 -13.18 -6.23
CA ILE A 267 -6.59 -13.79 -5.65
C ILE A 267 -7.85 -13.29 -6.36
N LEU A 268 -7.97 -11.98 -6.62
CA LEU A 268 -9.11 -11.40 -7.34
C LEU A 268 -9.20 -11.93 -8.78
N ILE A 269 -8.08 -11.96 -9.49
CA ILE A 269 -8.01 -12.43 -10.88
C ILE A 269 -8.41 -13.89 -10.98
N VAL A 270 -7.85 -14.76 -10.13
CA VAL A 270 -8.15 -16.20 -10.11
C VAL A 270 -9.64 -16.43 -9.84
N GLN A 271 -10.23 -15.68 -8.89
CA GLN A 271 -11.65 -15.79 -8.60
C GLN A 271 -12.53 -15.35 -9.79
N ALA A 272 -12.19 -14.26 -10.46
CA ALA A 272 -12.92 -13.78 -11.63
C ALA A 272 -12.88 -14.83 -12.76
N LEU A 273 -11.71 -15.41 -13.03
CA LEU A 273 -11.55 -16.48 -14.01
C LEU A 273 -12.38 -17.71 -13.65
N SER A 274 -12.38 -18.12 -12.38
CA SER A 274 -13.21 -19.23 -11.90
C SER A 274 -14.71 -18.97 -12.10
N THR A 275 -15.15 -17.74 -11.83
CA THR A 275 -16.54 -17.31 -12.02
C THR A 275 -16.95 -17.37 -13.50
N LEU A 276 -16.09 -16.90 -14.42
CA LEU A 276 -16.34 -16.97 -15.86
C LEU A 276 -16.38 -18.42 -16.36
N TRP A 277 -15.46 -19.26 -15.87
CA TRP A 277 -15.41 -20.68 -16.19
C TRP A 277 -16.67 -21.44 -15.75
N GLN A 278 -17.20 -21.14 -14.55
CA GLN A 278 -18.44 -21.75 -14.08
C GLN A 278 -19.64 -21.32 -14.93
N ARG A 279 -19.72 -20.04 -15.33
CA ARG A 279 -20.78 -19.54 -16.21
C ARG A 279 -20.74 -20.16 -17.60
N SER A 280 -19.55 -20.32 -18.19
CA SER A 280 -19.42 -20.95 -19.51
C SER A 280 -19.84 -22.42 -19.48
N ARG A 281 -19.52 -23.15 -18.41
CA ARG A 281 -19.96 -24.54 -18.22
C ARG A 281 -21.48 -24.69 -18.05
N GLN A 282 -22.12 -23.74 -17.37
CA GLN A 282 -23.58 -23.76 -17.20
C GLN A 282 -24.33 -23.43 -18.50
N ASN A 283 -23.69 -22.67 -19.41
CA ASN A 283 -24.26 -22.25 -20.68
C ASN A 283 -23.95 -23.21 -21.85
N LEU A 284 -23.13 -24.25 -21.64
CA LEU A 284 -22.99 -25.31 -22.63
C LEU A 284 -24.34 -26.03 -22.76
N PRO A 285 -24.96 -26.09 -23.95
CA PRO A 285 -26.19 -26.83 -24.13
C PRO A 285 -25.95 -28.27 -23.65
N ARG A 286 -26.87 -28.81 -22.84
CA ARG A 286 -26.96 -30.25 -22.57
C ARG A 286 -27.24 -30.95 -23.89
N MET A 287 -26.25 -31.08 -24.77
CA MET A 287 -26.34 -31.94 -25.94
C MET A 287 -26.34 -33.38 -25.42
N VAL A 288 -27.55 -33.92 -25.35
CA VAL A 288 -27.91 -35.30 -25.68
C VAL A 288 -26.94 -36.36 -25.14
N TYR A 289 -27.13 -36.74 -23.88
CA TYR A 289 -26.94 -38.13 -23.44
C TYR A 289 -28.31 -38.70 -23.10
N GLN A 290 -29.20 -38.75 -24.10
CA GLN A 290 -30.53 -39.38 -23.98
C GLN A 290 -30.81 -40.43 -25.05
N GLU A 291 -29.83 -40.83 -25.87
CA GLU A 291 -29.96 -42.02 -26.72
C GLU A 291 -28.71 -42.89 -26.61
N LEU A 292 -28.80 -43.91 -25.77
CA LEU A 292 -28.26 -45.27 -25.85
C LEU A 292 -28.75 -46.05 -24.62
#